data_AF-A0A2A5M3S4-F1
#
_entry.id   AF-A0A2A5M3S4-F1
#
_cell.length_a   1.000
_cell.length_b   1.000
_cell.length_c   1.000
_cell.angle_alpha   90.00
_cell.angle_beta   90.00
_cell.angle_gamma   90.00
#
_symmetry.space_group_name_H-M   'P 1'
#
loop_
_entity.id
_entity.type
_entity.pdbx_description
1 polymer ?
#
loop_
_entity_poly.entity_id
_entity_poly.type
_entity_poly.pdbx_seq_one_letter_code
_entity_poly.pdbx_strand_id
1 'polypeptide(L)'
;IKNNQGIEELKNYLYTIENKENDEELIFHYYIDRVFSLKGIGTVVTGSLNEGSIALNEKIICLDTQKELIVKNIQNHDTNLEQIKACNRVALSLNCDYKELKKGYLLSKKGYFKAFKECDTLVKAKNLQNSKMIFCVGSRQIECKINILKKLENDEFFVHFSFDKNVFLSFDEAFILLQNNRVIGGGRVLNPLSEPLKKEQKNKFLMFLKNKDFKAAFSFLKDAHKYGFGLLSSYQRFKLSHQKALKLAKELNQVFVDEKNLNVYHLQSLEEIKNFIKFILEKNPYAMLSAHSLALRITWASENFCELGLKEMSNLLDFQNGIYFKKGIDFEKLQEKNNNQLYEILKKQGIKPEAPYNLYDF
;
A
#
# COMPACT_ATOMS: atom_id res chain seq x y z
N ILE A 1 10.35 -22.87 -46.09
CA ILE A 1 11.02 -23.20 -44.81
C ILE A 1 12.49 -23.42 -45.16
N LYS A 2 13.39 -22.63 -44.56
CA LYS A 2 14.85 -22.63 -44.86
C LYS A 2 15.47 -23.93 -44.32
N ASN A 3 16.54 -24.40 -44.97
CA ASN A 3 17.25 -25.67 -44.75
C ASN A 3 17.37 -26.13 -43.27
N ASN A 4 17.48 -27.45 -43.05
CA ASN A 4 17.61 -28.05 -41.71
C ASN A 4 18.76 -27.45 -40.89
N GLN A 5 19.84 -27.02 -41.55
CA GLN A 5 20.94 -26.32 -40.91
C GLN A 5 20.49 -25.04 -40.19
N GLY A 6 19.71 -24.18 -40.85
CA GLY A 6 19.19 -22.96 -40.23
C GLY A 6 18.23 -23.22 -39.06
N ILE A 7 17.55 -24.37 -39.05
CA ILE A 7 16.71 -24.79 -37.91
C ILE A 7 17.59 -25.19 -36.73
N GLU A 8 18.66 -25.95 -36.95
CA GLU A 8 19.59 -26.35 -35.88
C GLU A 8 20.35 -25.14 -35.31
N GLU A 9 20.78 -24.21 -36.16
CA GLU A 9 21.37 -22.93 -35.71
C GLU A 9 20.41 -22.14 -34.81
N LEU A 10 19.13 -22.05 -35.20
CA LEU A 10 18.10 -21.38 -34.39
C LEU A 10 17.86 -22.09 -33.06
N LYS A 11 17.77 -23.43 -33.04
CA LYS A 11 17.61 -24.21 -31.80
C LYS A 11 18.78 -23.96 -30.84
N ASN A 12 20.00 -24.05 -31.35
CA ASN A 12 21.21 -23.81 -30.55
C ASN A 12 21.19 -22.41 -29.94
N TYR A 13 20.82 -21.39 -30.74
CA TYR A 13 20.66 -20.04 -30.22
C TYR A 13 19.59 -19.97 -29.12
N LEU A 14 18.41 -20.56 -29.32
CA LEU A 14 17.34 -20.56 -28.31
C LEU A 14 17.76 -21.22 -26.98
N TYR A 15 18.60 -22.27 -27.03
CA TYR A 15 19.15 -22.90 -25.81
C TYR A 15 20.15 -22.01 -25.06
N THR A 16 20.74 -21.00 -25.71
CA THR A 16 21.60 -20.01 -25.04
C THR A 16 20.85 -18.90 -24.33
N ILE A 17 19.54 -18.76 -24.57
CA ILE A 17 18.73 -17.73 -23.94
C ILE A 17 18.47 -18.13 -22.48
N GLU A 18 19.04 -17.38 -21.56
CA GLU A 18 18.79 -17.57 -20.13
C GLU A 18 17.34 -17.22 -19.78
N ASN A 19 16.74 -18.08 -18.97
CA ASN A 19 15.44 -17.79 -18.39
C ASN A 19 15.58 -16.66 -17.38
N LYS A 20 14.58 -15.77 -17.37
CA LYS A 20 14.51 -14.73 -16.34
C LYS A 20 14.34 -15.39 -14.97
N GLU A 21 15.26 -15.13 -14.05
CA GLU A 21 15.15 -15.59 -12.67
C GLU A 21 13.89 -15.00 -12.01
N ASN A 22 13.20 -15.83 -11.25
CA ASN A 22 12.06 -15.40 -10.44
C ASN A 22 12.57 -15.02 -9.05
N ASP A 23 12.39 -13.77 -8.66
CA ASP A 23 12.57 -13.33 -7.28
C ASP A 23 11.43 -13.93 -6.44
N GLU A 24 11.79 -14.78 -5.47
CA GLU A 24 10.84 -15.52 -4.64
C GLU A 24 10.00 -14.61 -3.72
N GLU A 25 10.43 -13.37 -3.51
CA GLU A 25 9.67 -12.38 -2.75
C GLU A 25 8.58 -11.69 -3.57
N LEU A 26 8.55 -11.89 -4.89
CA LEU A 26 7.49 -11.39 -5.72
C LEU A 26 6.19 -12.17 -5.49
N ILE A 27 5.10 -11.44 -5.52
CA ILE A 27 3.75 -11.92 -5.27
C ILE A 27 3.10 -12.31 -6.59
N PHE A 28 2.26 -13.34 -6.54
CA PHE A 28 1.41 -13.77 -7.64
C PHE A 28 0.76 -12.57 -8.36
N HIS A 29 1.16 -12.35 -9.61
CA HIS A 29 0.70 -11.21 -10.42
C HIS A 29 0.32 -11.71 -11.80
N TYR A 30 -0.99 -11.86 -12.04
CA TYR A 30 -1.51 -12.58 -13.19
C TYR A 30 -2.64 -11.81 -13.88
N TYR A 31 -2.37 -11.30 -15.07
CA TYR A 31 -3.40 -10.72 -15.94
C TYR A 31 -4.08 -11.80 -16.76
N ILE A 32 -5.41 -11.80 -16.71
CA ILE A 32 -6.23 -12.75 -17.48
C ILE A 32 -6.21 -12.36 -18.97
N ASP A 33 -5.72 -13.24 -19.84
CA ASP A 33 -5.77 -13.07 -21.30
C ASP A 33 -7.06 -13.66 -21.90
N ARG A 34 -7.47 -14.83 -21.43
CA ARG A 34 -8.72 -15.50 -21.87
C ARG A 34 -9.48 -16.07 -20.69
N VAL A 35 -10.80 -16.07 -20.79
CA VAL A 35 -11.74 -16.66 -19.83
C VAL A 35 -12.71 -17.54 -20.62
N PHE A 36 -12.93 -18.76 -20.15
CA PHE A 36 -13.91 -19.66 -20.73
C PHE A 36 -14.35 -20.70 -19.68
N SER A 37 -15.38 -21.48 -20.00
CA SER A 37 -15.82 -22.59 -19.16
C SER A 37 -15.64 -23.91 -19.91
N LEU A 38 -15.15 -24.93 -19.21
CA LEU A 38 -15.03 -26.30 -19.71
C LEU A 38 -15.96 -27.22 -18.89
N LYS A 39 -16.70 -28.08 -19.58
CA LYS A 39 -17.62 -29.04 -18.95
C LYS A 39 -16.84 -29.94 -17.96
N GLY A 40 -17.32 -30.04 -16.73
CA GLY A 40 -16.68 -30.84 -15.67
C GLY A 40 -15.52 -30.15 -14.94
N ILE A 41 -14.84 -29.18 -15.56
CA ILE A 41 -13.72 -28.44 -14.94
C ILE A 41 -14.21 -27.13 -14.31
N GLY A 42 -15.22 -26.49 -14.92
CA GLY A 42 -15.74 -25.19 -14.50
C GLY A 42 -15.06 -24.02 -15.23
N THR A 43 -14.78 -22.93 -14.51
CA THR A 43 -14.18 -21.71 -15.07
C THR A 43 -12.70 -21.86 -15.21
N VAL A 44 -12.19 -21.63 -16.41
CA VAL A 44 -10.76 -21.66 -16.74
C VAL A 44 -10.32 -20.29 -17.25
N VAL A 45 -9.23 -19.78 -16.70
CA VAL A 45 -8.55 -18.58 -17.19
C VAL A 45 -7.16 -18.92 -17.68
N THR A 46 -6.69 -18.23 -18.72
CA THR A 46 -5.31 -18.34 -19.21
C THR A 46 -4.66 -16.97 -19.27
N GLY A 47 -3.34 -16.92 -19.08
CA GLY A 47 -2.58 -15.69 -18.90
C GLY A 47 -1.12 -16.01 -18.58
N SER A 48 -0.31 -14.97 -18.45
CA SER A 48 1.10 -15.11 -18.10
C SER A 48 1.30 -14.82 -16.62
N LEU A 49 1.88 -15.78 -15.91
CA LEU A 49 2.40 -15.58 -14.56
C LEU A 49 3.77 -14.92 -14.69
N ASN A 50 3.78 -13.59 -14.58
CA ASN A 50 4.99 -12.78 -14.79
C ASN A 50 5.85 -12.69 -13.53
N GLU A 51 5.24 -12.79 -12.35
CA GLU A 51 5.89 -12.59 -11.06
C GLU A 51 5.28 -13.50 -10.00
N GLY A 52 6.14 -13.98 -9.09
CA GLY A 52 5.75 -14.80 -7.95
C GLY A 52 5.41 -16.23 -8.31
N SER A 53 4.62 -16.87 -7.44
CA SER A 53 4.21 -18.26 -7.58
C SER A 53 2.77 -18.48 -7.15
N ILE A 54 2.21 -19.61 -7.55
CA ILE A 54 0.87 -20.03 -7.16
C ILE A 54 0.83 -21.54 -6.95
N ALA A 55 0.16 -21.97 -5.89
CA ALA A 55 -0.07 -23.38 -5.58
C ALA A 55 -1.54 -23.78 -5.72
N LEU A 56 -1.76 -25.08 -5.88
CA LEU A 56 -3.09 -25.68 -5.86
C LEU A 56 -3.80 -25.39 -4.54
N ASN A 57 -5.12 -25.21 -4.58
CA ASN A 57 -6.00 -24.86 -3.45
C ASN A 57 -5.71 -23.51 -2.79
N GLU A 58 -4.77 -22.73 -3.32
CA GLU A 58 -4.42 -21.44 -2.74
C GLU A 58 -5.53 -20.41 -2.99
N LYS A 59 -5.78 -19.57 -1.98
CA LYS A 59 -6.71 -18.44 -2.10
C LYS A 59 -6.05 -17.28 -2.84
N ILE A 60 -6.81 -16.67 -3.74
CA ILE A 60 -6.44 -15.48 -4.50
C ILE A 60 -7.61 -14.50 -4.50
N ILE A 61 -7.37 -13.28 -4.97
CA ILE A 61 -8.42 -12.28 -5.18
C ILE A 61 -8.37 -11.81 -6.63
N CYS A 62 -9.54 -11.68 -7.25
CA CYS A 62 -9.69 -10.89 -8.47
C CYS A 62 -9.84 -9.43 -8.06
N LEU A 63 -8.83 -8.61 -8.36
CA LEU A 63 -8.78 -7.23 -7.89
C LEU A 63 -9.88 -6.37 -8.52
N ASP A 64 -10.24 -6.61 -9.78
CA ASP A 64 -11.29 -5.86 -10.47
C ASP A 64 -12.70 -6.11 -9.91
N THR A 65 -12.97 -7.30 -9.36
CA THR A 65 -14.28 -7.66 -8.78
C THR A 65 -14.27 -7.70 -7.25
N GLN A 66 -13.09 -7.62 -6.63
CA GLN A 66 -12.85 -7.82 -5.20
C GLN A 66 -13.33 -9.20 -4.68
N LYS A 67 -13.53 -10.17 -5.57
CA LYS A 67 -13.99 -11.51 -5.22
C LYS A 67 -12.81 -12.41 -4.86
N GLU A 68 -12.91 -13.09 -3.71
CA GLU A 68 -11.97 -14.15 -3.34
C GLU A 68 -12.28 -15.43 -4.13
N LEU A 69 -11.21 -16.05 -4.64
CA LEU A 69 -11.25 -17.24 -5.47
C LEU A 69 -10.26 -18.29 -4.93
N ILE A 70 -10.49 -19.55 -5.29
CA ILE A 70 -9.66 -20.69 -4.95
C ILE A 70 -9.19 -21.33 -6.26
N VAL A 71 -7.89 -21.60 -6.35
CA VAL A 71 -7.27 -22.31 -7.47
C VAL A 71 -7.60 -23.80 -7.37
N LYS A 72 -8.46 -24.31 -8.25
CA LYS A 72 -8.87 -25.72 -8.30
C LYS A 72 -7.94 -26.60 -9.10
N ASN A 73 -7.26 -26.03 -10.09
CA ASN A 73 -6.27 -26.73 -10.91
C ASN A 73 -5.29 -25.73 -11.53
N ILE A 74 -4.04 -26.16 -11.73
CA ILE A 74 -2.99 -25.41 -12.41
C ILE A 74 -2.49 -26.26 -13.58
N GLN A 75 -2.47 -25.67 -14.77
CA GLN A 75 -1.96 -26.32 -15.97
C GLN A 75 -0.94 -25.45 -16.70
N ASN A 76 0.12 -26.10 -17.17
CA ASN A 76 1.12 -25.53 -18.08
C ASN A 76 1.42 -26.57 -19.16
N HIS A 77 1.36 -26.19 -20.45
CA HIS A 77 1.57 -27.09 -21.58
C HIS A 77 0.87 -28.46 -21.42
N ASP A 78 -0.44 -28.41 -21.16
CA ASP A 78 -1.34 -29.58 -20.98
C ASP A 78 -0.98 -30.53 -19.82
N THR A 79 -0.08 -30.10 -18.94
CA THR A 79 0.33 -30.86 -17.75
C THR A 79 -0.24 -30.21 -16.48
N ASN A 80 -0.88 -31.01 -15.61
CA ASN A 80 -1.33 -30.56 -14.30
C ASN A 80 -0.13 -30.44 -13.34
N LEU A 81 -0.12 -29.37 -12.54
CA LEU A 81 0.95 -29.09 -11.58
C LEU A 81 0.38 -28.74 -10.21
N GLU A 82 1.11 -29.08 -9.15
CA GLU A 82 0.75 -28.69 -7.78
C GLU A 82 1.16 -27.25 -7.45
N GLN A 83 2.23 -26.76 -8.09
CA GLN A 83 2.73 -25.40 -7.96
C GLN A 83 3.39 -24.96 -9.26
N ILE A 84 3.35 -23.66 -9.53
CA ILE A 84 4.11 -23.06 -10.62
C ILE A 84 4.67 -21.69 -10.22
N LYS A 85 5.89 -21.41 -10.68
CA LYS A 85 6.57 -20.11 -10.52
C LYS A 85 6.55 -19.35 -11.84
N ALA A 86 6.70 -18.03 -11.78
CA ALA A 86 7.00 -17.21 -12.96
C ALA A 86 8.33 -17.67 -13.60
N CYS A 87 8.57 -17.47 -14.90
CA CYS A 87 7.77 -16.73 -15.89
C CYS A 87 7.08 -17.68 -16.88
N ASN A 88 5.86 -18.11 -16.60
CA ASN A 88 5.18 -19.16 -17.36
C ASN A 88 3.81 -18.73 -17.89
N ARG A 89 3.37 -19.31 -19.02
CA ARG A 89 1.96 -19.23 -19.43
C ARG A 89 1.19 -20.30 -18.67
N VAL A 90 0.20 -19.87 -17.88
CA VAL A 90 -0.51 -20.75 -16.93
C VAL A 90 -2.00 -20.71 -17.22
N ALA A 91 -2.63 -21.87 -17.22
CA ALA A 91 -4.08 -22.02 -17.15
C ALA A 91 -4.50 -22.35 -15.72
N LEU A 92 -5.48 -21.63 -15.18
CA LEU A 92 -6.00 -21.82 -13.84
C LEU A 92 -7.48 -22.16 -13.91
N SER A 93 -7.89 -23.21 -13.20
CA SER A 93 -9.31 -23.46 -12.92
C SER A 93 -9.71 -22.79 -11.60
N LEU A 94 -10.84 -22.08 -11.57
CA LEU A 94 -11.26 -21.22 -10.45
C LEU A 94 -12.68 -21.56 -9.97
N ASN A 95 -12.96 -21.32 -8.69
CA ASN A 95 -14.26 -21.58 -8.05
C ASN A 95 -15.32 -20.47 -8.26
N CYS A 96 -15.46 -19.95 -9.48
CA CYS A 96 -16.45 -18.92 -9.82
C CYS A 96 -17.18 -19.21 -11.14
N ASP A 97 -18.21 -18.43 -11.47
CA ASP A 97 -18.76 -18.38 -12.82
C ASP A 97 -17.80 -17.59 -13.74
N TYR A 98 -17.56 -18.09 -14.94
CA TYR A 98 -16.67 -17.48 -15.92
C TYR A 98 -17.19 -16.09 -16.36
N LYS A 99 -18.49 -15.83 -16.27
CA LYS A 99 -19.11 -14.53 -16.59
C LYS A 99 -18.68 -13.41 -15.64
N GLU A 100 -18.19 -13.76 -14.45
CA GLU A 100 -17.70 -12.79 -13.47
C GLU A 100 -16.29 -12.29 -13.79
N LEU A 101 -15.55 -13.01 -14.65
CA LEU A 101 -14.18 -12.70 -15.01
C LEU A 101 -14.10 -12.18 -16.45
N LYS A 102 -13.16 -11.27 -16.71
CA LYS A 102 -12.95 -10.68 -18.03
C LYS A 102 -11.46 -10.61 -18.36
N LYS A 103 -11.15 -10.55 -19.65
CA LYS A 103 -9.81 -10.23 -20.14
C LYS A 103 -9.35 -8.89 -19.54
N GLY A 104 -8.08 -8.84 -19.15
CA GLY A 104 -7.46 -7.67 -18.52
C GLY A 104 -7.69 -7.56 -17.02
N TYR A 105 -8.51 -8.43 -16.42
CA TYR A 105 -8.64 -8.48 -14.97
C TYR A 105 -7.37 -9.05 -14.34
N LEU A 106 -7.05 -8.53 -13.15
CA LEU A 106 -5.85 -8.90 -12.42
C LEU A 106 -6.17 -9.83 -11.26
N LEU A 107 -5.48 -10.97 -11.21
CA LEU A 107 -5.50 -11.91 -10.10
C LEU A 107 -4.22 -11.75 -9.28
N SER A 108 -4.37 -11.65 -7.96
CA SER A 108 -3.24 -11.54 -7.03
C SER A 108 -3.57 -12.06 -5.63
N LYS A 109 -2.68 -11.83 -4.67
CA LYS A 109 -2.92 -12.08 -3.24
C LYS A 109 -3.59 -10.87 -2.60
N LYS A 110 -4.47 -11.15 -1.63
CA LYS A 110 -5.20 -10.11 -0.89
C LYS A 110 -4.23 -9.27 -0.07
N GLY A 111 -4.46 -7.96 -0.03
CA GLY A 111 -3.69 -7.01 0.79
C GLY A 111 -2.47 -6.37 0.14
N TYR A 112 -2.07 -6.80 -1.07
CA TYR A 112 -0.87 -6.27 -1.74
C TYR A 112 -1.14 -5.10 -2.69
N PHE A 113 -2.34 -5.04 -3.28
CA PHE A 113 -2.70 -4.04 -4.28
C PHE A 113 -3.90 -3.23 -3.82
N LYS A 114 -3.79 -1.91 -3.97
CA LYS A 114 -4.92 -0.99 -3.83
C LYS A 114 -5.27 -0.41 -5.20
N ALA A 115 -6.56 -0.10 -5.37
CA ALA A 115 -7.10 0.51 -6.58
C ALA A 115 -6.78 2.01 -6.64
N PHE A 116 -6.37 2.50 -7.81
CA PHE A 116 -6.15 3.92 -8.05
C PHE A 116 -6.64 4.33 -9.42
N LYS A 117 -6.84 5.63 -9.61
CA LYS A 117 -7.17 6.24 -10.89
C LYS A 117 -6.05 7.11 -11.44
N GLU A 118 -4.89 7.07 -10.81
CA GLU A 118 -3.75 7.90 -11.18
C GLU A 118 -2.46 7.16 -10.90
N CYS A 119 -1.44 7.42 -11.72
CA CYS A 119 -0.07 6.95 -11.46
C CYS A 119 0.95 7.87 -12.10
N ASP A 120 2.17 7.87 -11.57
CA ASP A 120 3.32 8.52 -12.19
C ASP A 120 4.27 7.48 -12.79
N THR A 121 4.87 7.82 -13.93
CA THR A 121 5.59 6.86 -14.76
C THR A 121 6.78 7.51 -15.47
N LEU A 122 7.67 6.65 -15.96
CA LEU A 122 8.64 6.99 -17.00
C LEU A 122 8.08 6.54 -18.34
N VAL A 123 7.94 7.46 -19.29
CA VAL A 123 7.52 7.16 -20.67
C VAL A 123 8.68 7.44 -21.62
N LYS A 124 8.94 6.54 -22.56
CA LYS A 124 9.83 6.74 -23.70
C LYS A 124 9.04 6.82 -24.99
N ALA A 125 9.10 7.96 -25.67
CA ALA A 125 8.35 8.23 -26.89
C ALA A 125 8.96 9.42 -27.65
N LYS A 126 9.06 9.38 -28.98
CA LYS A 126 9.71 10.46 -29.76
C LYS A 126 9.03 11.83 -29.58
N ASN A 127 7.70 11.88 -29.71
CA ASN A 127 6.91 13.11 -29.65
C ASN A 127 5.68 12.89 -28.76
N LEU A 128 5.87 12.91 -27.44
CA LEU A 128 4.76 12.78 -26.50
C LEU A 128 4.05 14.13 -26.29
N GLN A 129 2.71 14.12 -26.34
CA GLN A 129 1.87 15.28 -26.09
C GLN A 129 0.76 14.95 -25.08
N ASN A 130 0.33 15.97 -24.33
CA ASN A 130 -0.81 15.85 -23.42
C ASN A 130 -2.09 15.57 -24.22
N SER A 131 -2.60 14.35 -24.15
CA SER A 131 -3.80 13.92 -24.87
C SER A 131 -4.42 12.69 -24.21
N LYS A 132 -5.58 12.26 -24.71
CA LYS A 132 -6.17 10.97 -24.36
C LYS A 132 -5.50 9.86 -25.17
N MET A 133 -5.21 8.74 -24.52
CA MET A 133 -4.54 7.58 -25.11
C MET A 133 -5.06 6.29 -24.49
N ILE A 134 -4.67 5.15 -25.07
CA ILE A 134 -4.93 3.83 -24.49
C ILE A 134 -3.63 3.35 -23.81
N PHE A 135 -3.71 3.13 -22.50
CA PHE A 135 -2.67 2.52 -21.69
C PHE A 135 -2.85 1.00 -21.70
N CYS A 136 -1.83 0.29 -22.16
CA CYS A 136 -1.82 -1.17 -22.26
C CYS A 136 -0.83 -1.74 -21.25
N VAL A 137 -1.31 -2.55 -20.31
CA VAL A 137 -0.51 -3.21 -19.27
C VAL A 137 -0.97 -4.66 -19.11
N GLY A 138 -0.03 -5.60 -19.15
CA GLY A 138 -0.39 -7.03 -19.26
C GLY A 138 -1.35 -7.27 -20.43
N SER A 139 -2.52 -7.85 -20.15
CA SER A 139 -3.61 -8.02 -21.12
C SER A 139 -4.71 -6.95 -21.03
N ARG A 140 -4.55 -5.95 -20.14
CA ARG A 140 -5.51 -4.86 -19.92
C ARG A 140 -5.26 -3.72 -20.89
N GLN A 141 -6.35 -3.15 -21.41
CA GLN A 141 -6.36 -1.89 -22.13
C GLN A 141 -7.32 -0.93 -21.43
N ILE A 142 -6.86 0.29 -21.17
CA ILE A 142 -7.65 1.30 -20.48
C ILE A 142 -7.36 2.69 -21.04
N GLU A 143 -8.41 3.50 -21.20
CA GLU A 143 -8.25 4.91 -21.57
C GLU A 143 -7.62 5.71 -20.43
N CYS A 144 -6.69 6.59 -20.79
CA CYS A 144 -6.02 7.48 -19.86
C CYS A 144 -5.82 8.87 -20.45
N LYS A 145 -5.73 9.87 -19.59
CA LYS A 145 -5.26 11.22 -19.92
C LYS A 145 -3.81 11.38 -19.47
N ILE A 146 -2.99 11.93 -20.36
CA ILE A 146 -1.58 12.22 -20.11
C ILE A 146 -1.38 13.65 -19.62
N ASN A 147 -0.60 13.82 -18.57
CA ASN A 147 -0.04 15.08 -18.13
C ASN A 147 1.49 14.96 -17.96
N ILE A 148 2.24 15.57 -18.87
CA ILE A 148 3.71 15.59 -18.85
C ILE A 148 4.20 16.47 -17.69
N LEU A 149 4.93 15.85 -16.77
CA LEU A 149 5.54 16.54 -15.62
C LEU A 149 6.89 17.15 -16.00
N LYS A 150 7.74 16.38 -16.67
CA LYS A 150 9.09 16.80 -17.06
C LYS A 150 9.56 16.02 -18.28
N LYS A 151 10.13 16.70 -19.27
CA LYS A 151 10.91 16.08 -20.35
C LYS A 151 12.35 15.84 -19.85
N LEU A 152 12.86 14.66 -20.09
CA LEU A 152 14.23 14.22 -19.79
C LEU A 152 15.00 14.06 -21.11
N GLU A 153 16.25 13.63 -21.01
CA GLU A 153 17.07 13.26 -22.17
C GLU A 153 16.57 11.96 -22.83
N ASN A 154 17.07 11.63 -24.03
CA ASN A 154 16.81 10.37 -24.73
C ASN A 154 15.31 10.04 -24.98
N ASP A 155 14.51 11.08 -25.25
CA ASP A 155 13.07 10.98 -25.49
C ASP A 155 12.30 10.35 -24.31
N GLU A 156 12.80 10.55 -23.09
CA GLU A 156 12.14 10.14 -21.85
C GLU A 156 11.33 11.28 -21.21
N PHE A 157 10.25 10.92 -20.54
CA PHE A 157 9.32 11.85 -19.91
C PHE A 157 8.86 11.29 -18.56
N PHE A 158 8.87 12.13 -17.53
CA PHE A 158 8.04 11.88 -16.36
C PHE A 158 6.62 12.31 -16.66
N VAL A 159 5.69 11.37 -16.49
CA VAL A 159 4.30 11.52 -16.90
C VAL A 159 3.39 11.11 -15.76
N HIS A 160 2.42 11.95 -15.47
CA HIS A 160 1.27 11.63 -14.65
C HIS A 160 0.12 11.18 -15.55
N PHE A 161 -0.42 10.00 -15.28
CA PHE A 161 -1.60 9.46 -15.94
C PHE A 161 -2.81 9.58 -15.01
N SER A 162 -3.95 9.92 -15.60
CA SER A 162 -5.26 9.81 -14.96
C SER A 162 -6.14 8.83 -15.77
N PHE A 163 -6.86 7.97 -15.08
CA PHE A 163 -7.69 6.90 -15.65
C PHE A 163 -9.14 7.08 -15.24
N ASP A 164 -10.07 6.77 -16.14
CA ASP A 164 -11.50 6.86 -15.83
C ASP A 164 -11.97 5.72 -14.90
N LYS A 165 -11.27 4.57 -14.95
CA LYS A 165 -11.54 3.37 -14.14
C LYS A 165 -10.35 3.06 -13.25
N ASN A 166 -10.62 2.32 -12.18
CA ASN A 166 -9.58 1.84 -11.28
C ASN A 166 -8.57 0.95 -12.02
N VAL A 167 -7.30 1.09 -11.65
CA VAL A 167 -6.18 0.25 -12.07
C VAL A 167 -5.43 -0.27 -10.86
N PHE A 168 -4.70 -1.36 -11.05
CA PHE A 168 -3.97 -2.08 -10.00
C PHE A 168 -2.50 -2.24 -10.41
N LEU A 169 -1.84 -1.12 -10.68
CA LEU A 169 -0.47 -1.09 -11.15
C LEU A 169 0.52 -1.32 -10.01
N SER A 170 1.70 -1.81 -10.35
CA SER A 170 2.85 -1.99 -9.45
C SER A 170 4.08 -1.24 -9.95
N PHE A 171 5.02 -0.99 -9.05
CA PHE A 171 6.32 -0.42 -9.39
C PHE A 171 7.04 -1.24 -10.46
N ASP A 172 7.73 -0.55 -11.36
CA ASP A 172 8.55 -1.12 -12.43
C ASP A 172 7.76 -2.01 -13.41
N GLU A 173 6.44 -1.85 -13.46
CA GLU A 173 5.57 -2.56 -14.39
C GLU A 173 5.64 -1.92 -15.78
N ALA A 174 5.86 -2.75 -16.79
CA ALA A 174 5.98 -2.29 -18.17
C ALA A 174 4.61 -2.05 -18.79
N PHE A 175 4.48 -0.98 -19.58
CA PHE A 175 3.28 -0.67 -20.32
C PHE A 175 3.61 -0.12 -21.71
N ILE A 176 2.60 -0.13 -22.58
CA ILE A 176 2.63 0.41 -23.93
C ILE A 176 1.53 1.47 -24.06
N LEU A 177 1.79 2.52 -24.83
CA LEU A 177 0.82 3.56 -25.15
C LEU A 177 0.38 3.45 -26.61
N LEU A 178 -0.93 3.41 -26.80
CA LEU A 178 -1.54 3.47 -28.12
C LEU A 178 -2.27 4.79 -28.33
N GLN A 179 -2.11 5.34 -29.53
CA GLN A 179 -2.92 6.43 -30.04
C GLN A 179 -3.41 6.03 -31.43
N ASN A 180 -4.72 6.11 -31.67
CA ASN A 180 -5.34 5.63 -32.92
C ASN A 180 -4.91 4.19 -33.28
N ASN A 181 -4.90 3.30 -32.26
CA ASN A 181 -4.45 1.90 -32.36
C ASN A 181 -3.01 1.68 -32.85
N ARG A 182 -2.16 2.72 -32.82
CA ARG A 182 -0.73 2.60 -33.12
C ARG A 182 0.10 2.80 -31.87
N VAL A 183 1.16 2.01 -31.73
CA VAL A 183 2.14 2.18 -30.67
C VAL A 183 2.87 3.49 -30.89
N ILE A 184 2.75 4.41 -29.94
CA ILE A 184 3.47 5.69 -29.97
C ILE A 184 4.65 5.74 -28.98
N GLY A 185 4.68 4.79 -28.05
CA GLY A 185 5.68 4.71 -27.00
C GLY A 185 5.31 3.67 -25.95
N GLY A 186 6.07 3.65 -24.87
CA GLY A 186 5.87 2.76 -23.74
C GLY A 186 6.72 3.20 -22.56
N GLY A 187 6.66 2.46 -21.47
CA GLY A 187 7.30 2.94 -20.25
C GLY A 187 7.24 1.98 -19.09
N ARG A 188 7.62 2.50 -17.93
CA ARG A 188 7.61 1.79 -16.66
C ARG A 188 6.87 2.62 -15.61
N VAL A 189 6.03 1.97 -14.83
CA VAL A 189 5.36 2.59 -13.70
C VAL A 189 6.39 2.90 -12.62
N LEU A 190 6.44 4.14 -12.15
CA LEU A 190 7.38 4.56 -11.09
C LEU A 190 6.66 4.73 -9.76
N ASN A 191 5.49 5.34 -9.76
CA ASN A 191 4.70 5.52 -8.55
C ASN A 191 3.24 5.18 -8.85
N PRO A 192 2.78 3.96 -8.51
CA PRO A 192 1.40 3.56 -8.77
C PRO A 192 0.39 4.26 -7.86
N LEU A 193 0.85 4.96 -6.81
CA LEU A 193 -0.01 5.70 -5.89
C LEU A 193 0.27 7.20 -6.02
N SER A 194 -0.72 7.99 -6.44
CA SER A 194 -0.58 9.45 -6.48
C SER A 194 -0.33 9.99 -5.05
N GLU A 195 0.77 10.72 -4.88
CA GLU A 195 1.10 11.43 -3.64
C GLU A 195 0.78 12.92 -3.80
N PRO A 196 0.30 13.61 -2.74
CA PRO A 196 -0.02 15.04 -2.77
C PRO A 196 1.26 15.90 -2.73
N LEU A 197 2.16 15.69 -3.69
CA LEU A 197 3.43 16.40 -3.84
C LEU A 197 3.31 17.51 -4.87
N LYS A 198 4.00 18.63 -4.63
CA LYS A 198 4.18 19.67 -5.66
C LYS A 198 4.97 19.09 -6.84
N LYS A 199 4.81 19.68 -8.02
CA LYS A 199 5.43 19.20 -9.27
C LYS A 199 6.95 18.99 -9.15
N GLU A 200 7.68 19.92 -8.55
CA GLU A 200 9.15 19.81 -8.37
C GLU A 200 9.54 18.67 -7.41
N GLN A 201 8.81 18.54 -6.30
CA GLN A 201 8.96 17.45 -5.33
C GLN A 201 8.70 16.10 -5.99
N LYS A 202 7.61 15.99 -6.77
CA LYS A 202 7.28 14.79 -7.54
C LYS A 202 8.40 14.43 -8.52
N ASN A 203 8.95 15.39 -9.26
CA ASN A 203 10.07 15.14 -10.17
C ASN A 203 11.31 14.58 -9.47
N LYS A 204 11.66 15.07 -8.27
CA LYS A 204 12.78 14.53 -7.47
C LYS A 204 12.50 13.10 -7.02
N PHE A 205 11.30 12.86 -6.49
CA PHE A 205 10.88 11.53 -6.05
C PHE A 205 10.91 10.49 -7.19
N LEU A 206 10.39 10.85 -8.36
CA LEU A 206 10.41 9.97 -9.53
C LEU A 206 11.83 9.69 -10.03
N MET A 207 12.77 10.60 -9.83
CA MET A 207 14.18 10.36 -10.15
C MET A 207 14.79 9.28 -9.25
N PHE A 208 14.54 9.32 -7.93
CA PHE A 208 14.98 8.26 -7.01
C PHE A 208 14.40 6.91 -7.39
N LEU A 209 13.11 6.87 -7.73
CA LEU A 209 12.41 5.67 -8.19
C LEU A 209 12.95 5.13 -9.52
N LYS A 210 13.20 6.00 -10.51
CA LYS A 210 13.82 5.63 -11.79
C LYS A 210 15.19 4.96 -11.59
N ASN A 211 15.97 5.47 -10.64
CA ASN A 211 17.30 4.95 -10.32
C ASN A 211 17.26 3.78 -9.33
N LYS A 212 16.07 3.36 -8.86
CA LYS A 212 15.87 2.35 -7.81
C LYS A 212 16.62 2.67 -6.50
N ASP A 213 16.85 3.95 -6.22
CA ASP A 213 17.43 4.43 -4.97
C ASP A 213 16.33 4.56 -3.91
N PHE A 214 15.94 3.42 -3.35
CA PHE A 214 14.86 3.36 -2.37
C PHE A 214 15.22 4.04 -1.05
N LYS A 215 16.51 4.10 -0.69
CA LYS A 215 16.96 4.78 0.53
C LYS A 215 16.71 6.29 0.42
N ALA A 216 17.10 6.90 -0.69
CA ALA A 216 16.80 8.31 -0.96
C ALA A 216 15.29 8.55 -1.12
N ALA A 217 14.55 7.63 -1.75
CA ALA A 217 13.10 7.73 -1.87
C ALA A 217 12.40 7.73 -0.50
N PHE A 218 12.80 6.85 0.42
CA PHE A 218 12.22 6.78 1.76
C PHE A 218 12.60 8.00 2.61
N SER A 219 13.87 8.46 2.52
CA SER A 219 14.28 9.70 3.17
C SER A 219 13.48 10.90 2.65
N PHE A 220 13.24 10.96 1.34
CA PHE A 220 12.41 12.00 0.75
C PHE A 220 10.97 11.96 1.28
N LEU A 221 10.36 10.78 1.39
CA LEU A 221 9.00 10.64 1.93
C LEU A 221 8.93 11.03 3.41
N LYS A 222 9.95 10.68 4.21
CA LYS A 222 10.07 11.13 5.61
C LYS A 222 9.98 12.65 5.71
N ASP A 223 10.68 13.37 4.83
CA ASP A 223 10.74 14.84 4.86
C ASP A 223 9.50 15.49 4.24
N ALA A 224 8.92 14.87 3.21
CA ALA A 224 7.76 15.39 2.52
C ALA A 224 6.46 15.22 3.34
N HIS A 225 6.35 14.15 4.11
CA HIS A 225 5.16 13.83 4.89
C HIS A 225 5.37 14.15 6.38
N LYS A 226 4.92 15.34 6.80
CA LYS A 226 5.01 15.81 8.20
C LYS A 226 4.49 14.79 9.22
N TYR A 227 3.43 14.06 8.90
CA TYR A 227 2.79 13.10 9.83
C TYR A 227 3.18 11.64 9.56
N GLY A 228 4.29 11.43 8.86
CA GLY A 228 4.79 10.11 8.51
C GLY A 228 4.18 9.53 7.24
N PHE A 229 4.70 8.37 6.83
CA PHE A 229 4.24 7.63 5.66
C PHE A 229 4.12 6.14 5.96
N GLY A 230 3.19 5.47 5.26
CA GLY A 230 2.91 4.05 5.44
C GLY A 230 3.71 3.14 4.50
N LEU A 231 4.15 2.01 5.03
CA LEU A 231 4.81 0.90 4.34
C LEU A 231 3.85 -0.25 4.01
N LEU A 232 2.56 -0.15 4.37
CA LEU A 232 1.56 -1.17 4.03
C LEU A 232 1.53 -1.49 2.53
N SER A 233 1.69 -0.47 1.69
CA SER A 233 1.75 -0.61 0.22
C SER A 233 3.18 -0.69 -0.33
N SER A 234 4.18 -1.08 0.49
CA SER A 234 5.58 -1.14 0.05
C SER A 234 5.80 -2.04 -1.17
N TYR A 235 5.07 -3.15 -1.23
CA TYR A 235 5.14 -4.06 -2.37
C TYR A 235 4.66 -3.37 -3.65
N GLN A 236 3.46 -2.78 -3.62
CA GLN A 236 2.94 -2.06 -4.78
C GLN A 236 3.83 -0.89 -5.19
N ARG A 237 4.31 -0.10 -4.22
CA ARG A 237 5.06 1.15 -4.45
C ARG A 237 6.53 0.97 -4.85
N PHE A 238 7.17 -0.09 -4.38
CA PHE A 238 8.62 -0.25 -4.50
C PHE A 238 9.04 -1.68 -4.87
N LYS A 239 8.08 -2.62 -4.99
CA LYS A 239 8.35 -4.07 -5.08
C LYS A 239 9.21 -4.59 -3.93
N LEU A 240 8.99 -4.04 -2.74
CA LEU A 240 9.65 -4.49 -1.52
C LEU A 240 8.65 -5.21 -0.62
N SER A 241 9.01 -6.40 -0.15
CA SER A 241 8.33 -7.07 0.95
C SER A 241 8.30 -6.17 2.18
N HIS A 242 7.29 -6.34 3.06
CA HIS A 242 7.19 -5.53 4.29
C HIS A 242 8.47 -5.64 5.13
N GLN A 243 9.09 -6.82 5.18
CA GLN A 243 10.35 -7.05 5.89
C GLN A 243 11.50 -6.21 5.33
N LYS A 244 11.72 -6.22 4.00
CA LYS A 244 12.76 -5.39 3.36
C LYS A 244 12.47 -3.90 3.54
N ALA A 245 11.22 -3.49 3.39
CA ALA A 245 10.82 -2.10 3.58
C ALA A 245 11.05 -1.62 5.02
N LEU A 246 10.74 -2.43 6.02
CA LEU A 246 11.01 -2.14 7.44
C LEU A 246 12.52 -2.07 7.72
N LYS A 247 13.31 -3.01 7.18
CA LYS A 247 14.77 -2.98 7.32
C LYS A 247 15.35 -1.68 6.76
N LEU A 248 14.93 -1.29 5.55
CA LEU A 248 15.36 -0.04 4.92
C LEU A 248 14.92 1.19 5.72
N ALA A 249 13.69 1.19 6.24
CA ALA A 249 13.19 2.30 7.05
C ALA A 249 13.99 2.48 8.36
N LYS A 250 14.43 1.38 8.99
CA LYS A 250 15.27 1.42 10.20
C LYS A 250 16.69 1.96 9.96
N GLU A 251 17.17 1.96 8.71
CA GLU A 251 18.46 2.55 8.34
C GLU A 251 18.40 4.07 8.16
N LEU A 252 17.21 4.68 8.21
CA LEU A 252 17.04 6.12 8.11
C LEU A 252 17.40 6.81 9.43
N ASN A 253 17.92 8.03 9.32
CA ASN A 253 18.19 8.87 10.48
C ASN A 253 16.93 9.62 10.93
N GLN A 254 16.82 9.85 12.24
CA GLN A 254 15.75 10.66 12.86
C GLN A 254 14.32 10.16 12.58
N VAL A 255 14.13 8.85 12.54
CA VAL A 255 12.81 8.22 12.38
C VAL A 255 12.40 7.39 13.58
N PHE A 256 11.10 7.29 13.78
CA PHE A 256 10.47 6.21 14.54
C PHE A 256 9.76 5.28 13.56
N VAL A 257 10.02 3.97 13.66
CA VAL A 257 9.40 2.95 12.81
C VAL A 257 8.45 2.11 13.66
N ASP A 258 7.16 2.22 13.38
CA ASP A 258 6.15 1.33 13.96
C ASP A 258 6.00 0.09 13.09
N GLU A 259 6.70 -0.98 13.47
CA GLU A 259 6.71 -2.24 12.73
C GLU A 259 5.33 -2.91 12.67
N LYS A 260 4.54 -2.77 13.74
CA LYS A 260 3.22 -3.41 13.86
C LYS A 260 2.22 -2.79 12.88
N ASN A 261 2.24 -1.47 12.78
CA ASN A 261 1.34 -0.72 11.89
C ASN A 261 1.96 -0.40 10.53
N LEU A 262 3.21 -0.81 10.30
CA LEU A 262 3.97 -0.52 9.08
C LEU A 262 4.04 0.98 8.77
N ASN A 263 4.30 1.82 9.77
CA ASN A 263 4.38 3.28 9.61
C ASN A 263 5.77 3.81 9.96
N VAL A 264 6.18 4.88 9.28
CA VAL A 264 7.44 5.59 9.53
C VAL A 264 7.12 7.04 9.82
N TYR A 265 7.58 7.54 10.96
CA TYR A 265 7.39 8.92 11.39
C TYR A 265 8.74 9.61 11.52
N HIS A 266 8.78 10.90 11.19
CA HIS A 266 9.92 11.72 11.55
C HIS A 266 9.87 12.01 13.07
N LEU A 267 11.00 11.91 13.77
CA LEU A 267 11.07 12.21 15.21
C LEU A 267 10.65 13.66 15.56
N GLN A 268 10.80 14.62 14.64
CA GLN A 268 10.33 15.99 14.85
C GLN A 268 8.81 16.07 15.02
N SER A 269 8.06 15.17 14.37
CA SER A 269 6.60 15.10 14.47
C SER A 269 6.13 14.70 15.88
N LEU A 270 7.02 14.17 16.72
CA LEU A 270 6.73 13.88 18.11
C LEU A 270 6.40 15.15 18.92
N GLU A 271 6.93 16.31 18.51
CA GLU A 271 6.62 17.58 19.19
C GLU A 271 5.13 17.94 19.06
N GLU A 272 4.47 17.55 17.98
CA GLU A 272 3.02 17.74 17.81
C GLU A 272 2.22 16.92 18.84
N ILE A 273 2.68 15.70 19.13
CA ILE A 273 2.07 14.85 20.17
C ILE A 273 2.28 15.50 21.54
N LYS A 274 3.51 15.95 21.84
CA LYS A 274 3.83 16.62 23.10
C LYS A 274 3.01 17.89 23.31
N ASN A 275 2.84 18.70 22.26
CA ASN A 275 2.03 19.91 22.31
C ASN A 275 0.54 19.59 22.52
N PHE A 276 0.03 18.55 21.89
CA PHE A 276 -1.34 18.09 22.12
C PHE A 276 -1.56 17.61 23.55
N ILE A 277 -0.61 16.87 24.12
CA ILE A 277 -0.63 16.45 25.53
C ILE A 277 -0.64 17.69 26.45
N LYS A 278 0.26 18.66 26.24
CA LYS A 278 0.30 19.92 27.02
C LYS A 278 -1.06 20.63 26.96
N PHE A 279 -1.64 20.78 25.78
CA PHE A 279 -2.95 21.39 25.58
C PHE A 279 -4.05 20.68 26.40
N ILE A 280 -4.07 19.34 26.42
CA ILE A 280 -5.04 18.60 27.23
C ILE A 280 -4.85 18.90 28.72
N LEU A 281 -3.62 18.88 29.22
CA LEU A 281 -3.31 19.14 30.63
C LEU A 281 -3.58 20.58 31.07
N GLU A 282 -3.43 21.55 30.16
CA GLU A 282 -3.78 22.95 30.40
C GLU A 282 -5.30 23.14 30.52
N LYS A 283 -6.09 22.42 29.72
CA LYS A 283 -7.55 22.46 29.78
C LYS A 283 -8.12 21.68 30.96
N ASN A 284 -7.52 20.53 31.27
CA ASN A 284 -7.90 19.70 32.41
C ASN A 284 -6.64 19.11 33.07
N PRO A 285 -6.18 19.69 34.19
CA PRO A 285 -5.02 19.17 34.91
C PRO A 285 -5.18 17.70 35.29
N TYR A 286 -6.40 17.27 35.65
CA TYR A 286 -6.71 15.90 36.09
C TYR A 286 -6.96 14.92 34.94
N ALA A 287 -6.62 15.29 33.70
CA ALA A 287 -6.81 14.41 32.56
C ALA A 287 -5.97 13.13 32.69
N MET A 288 -6.63 12.00 32.46
CA MET A 288 -6.01 10.69 32.35
C MET A 288 -5.72 10.40 30.88
N LEU A 289 -4.47 10.09 30.58
CA LEU A 289 -3.96 9.90 29.23
C LEU A 289 -3.45 8.48 29.07
N SER A 290 -3.77 7.86 27.94
CA SER A 290 -3.16 6.61 27.49
C SER A 290 -2.77 6.73 26.03
N ALA A 291 -1.78 5.94 25.58
CA ALA A 291 -1.39 5.88 24.18
C ALA A 291 -2.60 5.62 23.26
N HIS A 292 -3.48 4.69 23.66
CA HIS A 292 -4.72 4.38 22.95
C HIS A 292 -5.65 5.60 22.85
N SER A 293 -5.92 6.28 23.97
CA SER A 293 -6.79 7.47 23.99
C SER A 293 -6.26 8.62 23.13
N LEU A 294 -4.93 8.75 23.04
CA LEU A 294 -4.27 9.74 22.19
C LEU A 294 -4.39 9.36 20.72
N ALA A 295 -4.13 8.10 20.35
CA ALA A 295 -4.24 7.64 18.96
C ALA A 295 -5.67 7.78 18.40
N LEU A 296 -6.71 7.67 19.24
CA LEU A 296 -8.09 7.95 18.85
C LEU A 296 -8.34 9.42 18.49
N ARG A 297 -7.59 10.36 19.08
CA ARG A 297 -7.72 11.81 18.85
C ARG A 297 -6.72 12.33 17.81
N ILE A 298 -5.55 11.71 17.73
CA ILE A 298 -4.47 12.03 16.79
C ILE A 298 -4.47 10.94 15.71
N THR A 299 -5.41 11.02 14.77
CA THR A 299 -5.69 9.93 13.81
C THR A 299 -4.54 9.58 12.87
N TRP A 300 -3.53 10.44 12.76
CA TRP A 300 -2.33 10.17 11.95
C TRP A 300 -1.24 9.43 12.73
N ALA A 301 -1.25 9.45 14.06
CA ALA A 301 -0.24 8.83 14.90
C ALA A 301 -0.72 7.44 15.36
N SER A 302 0.18 6.46 15.30
CA SER A 302 -0.10 5.14 15.86
C SER A 302 0.05 5.15 17.38
N GLU A 303 -0.60 4.18 18.03
CA GLU A 303 -0.52 4.00 19.48
C GLU A 303 0.93 3.91 19.98
N ASN A 304 1.79 3.17 19.28
CA ASN A 304 3.21 3.05 19.63
C ASN A 304 3.96 4.40 19.54
N PHE A 305 3.57 5.27 18.61
CA PHE A 305 4.19 6.60 18.49
C PHE A 305 3.66 7.57 19.55
N CYS A 306 2.37 7.49 19.90
CA CYS A 306 1.80 8.21 21.04
C CYS A 306 2.45 7.80 22.37
N GLU A 307 2.68 6.51 22.56
CA GLU A 307 3.38 5.96 23.72
C GLU A 307 4.81 6.52 23.87
N LEU A 308 5.54 6.66 22.75
CA LEU A 308 6.85 7.32 22.76
C LEU A 308 6.75 8.77 23.24
N GLY A 309 5.76 9.52 22.75
CA GLY A 309 5.53 10.90 23.16
C GLY A 309 5.23 11.05 24.66
N LEU A 310 4.41 10.15 25.21
CA LEU A 310 4.11 10.11 26.65
C LEU A 310 5.37 9.80 27.47
N LYS A 311 6.17 8.80 27.06
CA LYS A 311 7.43 8.42 27.74
C LYS A 311 8.46 9.54 27.77
N GLU A 312 8.58 10.31 26.68
CA GLU A 312 9.51 11.45 26.63
C GLU A 312 9.06 12.65 27.46
N MET A 313 7.83 12.65 27.98
CA MET A 313 7.28 13.68 28.86
C MET A 313 7.25 13.26 30.34
N SER A 314 8.13 12.33 30.76
CA SER A 314 8.26 11.86 32.16
C SER A 314 8.64 12.95 33.17
N ASN A 315 9.09 14.11 32.69
CA ASN A 315 9.29 15.31 33.51
C ASN A 315 7.97 15.99 33.90
N LEU A 316 6.92 15.86 33.09
CA LEU A 316 5.61 16.49 33.27
C LEU A 316 4.50 15.49 33.63
N LEU A 317 4.75 14.20 33.43
CA LEU A 317 3.78 13.13 33.63
C LEU A 317 4.29 12.09 34.62
N ASP A 318 3.38 11.59 35.46
CA ASP A 318 3.55 10.36 36.22
C ASP A 318 2.77 9.23 35.53
N PHE A 319 3.18 7.98 35.76
CA PHE A 319 2.56 6.79 35.15
C PHE A 319 2.16 5.79 36.23
N GLN A 320 0.90 5.40 36.24
CA GLN A 320 0.36 4.40 37.17
C GLN A 320 -0.74 3.58 36.50
N ASN A 321 -0.72 2.26 36.68
CA ASN A 321 -1.77 1.34 36.19
C ASN A 321 -2.13 1.50 34.70
N GLY A 322 -1.14 1.79 33.84
CA GLY A 322 -1.37 1.95 32.39
C GLY A 322 -1.87 3.34 31.97
N ILE A 323 -1.92 4.30 32.88
CA ILE A 323 -2.42 5.66 32.64
C ILE A 323 -1.34 6.68 33.02
N TYR A 324 -1.19 7.69 32.17
CA TYR A 324 -0.38 8.87 32.41
C TYR A 324 -1.26 10.02 32.92
N PHE A 325 -0.74 10.79 33.87
CA PHE A 325 -1.40 11.97 34.41
C PHE A 325 -0.37 13.03 34.75
N LYS A 326 -0.81 14.29 34.91
CA LYS A 326 0.09 15.38 35.23
C LYS A 326 0.80 15.12 36.56
N LYS A 327 2.11 15.33 36.54
CA LYS A 327 3.00 15.08 37.67
C LYS A 327 2.60 15.87 38.91
N GLY A 328 2.61 15.19 40.06
CA GLY A 328 2.29 15.80 41.36
C GLY A 328 0.80 16.07 41.58
N ILE A 329 -0.08 15.41 40.81
CA ILE A 329 -1.51 15.44 41.10
C ILE A 329 -1.83 14.50 42.26
N ASP A 330 -2.49 15.09 43.25
CA ASP A 330 -3.10 14.38 44.36
C ASP A 330 -4.51 13.96 43.97
N PHE A 331 -4.67 12.68 43.62
CA PHE A 331 -5.97 12.12 43.28
C PHE A 331 -6.88 11.97 44.50
N GLU A 332 -6.34 11.89 45.72
CA GLU A 332 -7.15 11.78 46.93
C GLU A 332 -7.98 13.06 47.11
N LYS A 333 -7.38 14.24 46.87
CA LYS A 333 -8.11 15.52 46.90
C LYS A 333 -9.19 15.64 45.83
N LEU A 334 -8.96 15.09 44.63
CA LEU A 334 -9.99 15.08 43.59
C LEU A 334 -11.15 14.16 43.97
N GLN A 335 -10.83 12.97 44.48
CA GLN A 335 -11.81 12.01 44.95
C GLN A 335 -12.62 12.55 46.12
N GLU A 336 -11.97 13.22 47.07
CA GLU A 336 -12.62 13.88 48.19
C GLU A 336 -13.57 15.00 47.72
N LYS A 337 -13.14 15.83 46.74
CA LYS A 337 -13.99 16.85 46.14
C LYS A 337 -15.21 16.26 45.43
N ASN A 338 -15.02 15.20 44.64
CA ASN A 338 -16.10 14.52 43.93
C ASN A 338 -17.08 13.87 44.92
N ASN A 339 -16.56 13.19 45.95
CA ASN A 339 -17.36 12.57 47.00
C ASN A 339 -18.15 13.62 47.79
N ASN A 340 -17.55 14.76 48.12
CA ASN A 340 -18.23 15.87 48.79
C ASN A 340 -19.34 16.48 47.93
N GLN A 341 -19.12 16.65 46.61
CA GLN A 341 -20.17 17.09 45.70
C GLN A 341 -21.31 16.08 45.60
N LEU A 342 -21.00 14.79 45.46
CA LEU A 342 -21.99 13.72 45.42
C LEU A 342 -22.80 13.68 46.72
N TYR A 343 -22.12 13.81 47.86
CA TYR A 343 -22.73 13.87 49.18
C TYR A 343 -23.67 15.07 49.31
N GLU A 344 -23.28 16.27 48.88
CA GLU A 344 -24.14 17.46 48.91
C GLU A 344 -25.36 17.34 47.98
N ILE A 345 -25.22 16.69 46.82
CA ILE A 345 -26.35 16.37 45.93
C ILE A 345 -27.34 15.44 46.65
N LEU A 346 -26.86 14.33 47.20
CA LEU A 346 -27.68 13.36 47.93
C LEU A 346 -28.36 14.00 49.15
N LYS A 347 -27.63 14.84 49.88
CA LYS A 347 -28.14 15.58 51.05
C LYS A 347 -29.26 16.56 50.68
N LYS A 348 -29.19 17.25 49.53
CA LYS A 348 -30.27 18.12 49.04
C LYS A 348 -31.53 17.36 48.64
N GLN A 349 -31.40 16.12 48.18
CA GLN A 349 -32.53 15.29 47.76
C GLN A 349 -33.26 14.61 48.94
N GLY A 350 -32.66 14.61 50.13
CA GLY A 350 -33.33 14.21 51.38
C GLY A 350 -33.63 12.71 51.47
N ILE A 351 -34.89 12.35 51.73
CA ILE A 351 -35.29 10.97 52.09
C ILE A 351 -35.46 10.07 50.85
N LYS A 352 -35.53 10.65 49.64
CA LYS A 352 -35.63 9.91 48.38
C LYS A 352 -34.59 10.41 47.36
N PRO A 353 -33.29 10.19 47.61
CA PRO A 353 -32.27 10.54 46.65
C PRO A 353 -32.36 9.65 45.41
N GLU A 354 -31.96 10.21 44.26
CA GLU A 354 -31.71 9.44 43.06
C GLU A 354 -30.55 8.47 43.30
N ALA A 355 -30.64 7.31 42.67
CA ALA A 355 -29.62 6.29 42.82
C ALA A 355 -28.26 6.82 42.28
N PRO A 356 -27.12 6.52 42.94
CA PRO A 356 -25.82 7.08 42.58
C PRO A 356 -25.45 6.90 41.11
N TYR A 357 -25.84 5.79 40.48
CA TYR A 357 -25.57 5.52 39.07
C TYR A 357 -26.28 6.48 38.10
N ASN A 358 -27.36 7.14 38.52
CA ASN A 358 -28.05 8.17 37.75
C ASN A 358 -27.44 9.58 37.94
N LEU A 359 -26.46 9.72 38.86
CA LEU A 359 -25.81 11.00 39.18
C LEU A 359 -24.51 11.25 38.37
N TYR A 360 -24.07 10.28 37.57
CA TYR A 360 -22.81 10.36 36.79
C TYR A 360 -22.97 10.93 35.37
N ASP A 361 -24.19 11.28 34.93
CA ASP A 361 -24.52 11.63 33.53
C ASP A 361 -24.57 13.15 33.21
N PHE A 362 -23.86 14.01 33.97
CA PHE A 362 -23.82 15.45 33.73
C PHE A 362 -22.41 16.01 33.49
#